data_AF-A0A913XIU1-F1
#
_entry.id   AF-A0A913XIU1-F1
#
_cell.length_a   1.000
_cell.length_b   1.000
_cell.length_c   1.000
_cell.angle_alpha   90.00
_cell.angle_beta   90.00
_cell.angle_gamma   90.00
#
_symmetry.space_group_name_H-M   'P 1'
#
loop_
_entity.id
_entity.type
_entity.pdbx_description
1 polymer ?
#
loop_
_entity_poly.entity_id
_entity_poly.type
_entity_poly.pdbx_seq_one_letter_code
_entity_poly.pdbx_strand_id
1 'polypeptide(L)'
;MVKLVTILLVAILLLGPAWSKASVSSIRSKIAQVANNKVGSTHWSYASSCCHGANTNKCNYFVYDVGKEAGAKMPTRYFGFGGPVGAGAGGWGKASSLNYWSKVSSRQAGDIVAGHKSGTYHVGIYVGSNMVVSANSQNIGKNANMFTQGYQDLVYWRYQG
;
A
#
# COMPACT_ATOMS: atom_id res chain seq x y z
N MET A 1 74.42 0.57 -2.92
CA MET A 1 73.08 0.45 -3.55
C MET A 1 72.25 -0.51 -2.71
N VAL A 2 71.33 -0.02 -1.88
CA VAL A 2 70.40 -0.85 -1.12
C VAL A 2 69.00 -0.36 -1.45
N LYS A 3 68.19 -1.22 -2.09
CA LYS A 3 66.80 -0.92 -2.45
C LYS A 3 65.92 -1.09 -1.20
N LEU A 4 65.33 0.00 -0.73
CA LEU A 4 64.22 -0.03 0.22
C LEU A 4 63.00 -0.63 -0.49
N VAL A 5 62.46 -1.72 0.06
CA VAL A 5 61.15 -2.26 -0.32
C VAL A 5 60.13 -1.68 0.64
N THR A 6 59.37 -0.70 0.18
CA THR A 6 58.23 -0.15 0.93
C THR A 6 57.01 -1.02 0.67
N ILE A 7 56.61 -1.81 1.66
CA ILE A 7 55.34 -2.56 1.64
C ILE A 7 54.22 -1.57 1.94
N LEU A 8 53.42 -1.24 0.91
CA LEU A 8 52.20 -0.46 1.05
C LEU A 8 51.04 -1.40 1.39
N LEU A 9 50.65 -1.44 2.66
CA LEU A 9 49.42 -2.07 3.13
C LEU A 9 48.23 -1.22 2.67
N VAL A 10 47.60 -1.62 1.57
CA VAL A 10 46.34 -1.03 1.10
C VAL A 10 45.21 -1.68 1.91
N ALA A 11 44.84 -1.04 3.02
CA ALA A 11 43.60 -1.34 3.73
C ALA A 11 42.42 -0.80 2.92
N ILE A 12 41.85 -1.62 2.05
CA ILE A 12 40.57 -1.33 1.39
C ILE A 12 39.48 -1.46 2.45
N LEU A 13 39.09 -0.32 3.03
CA LEU A 13 37.86 -0.18 3.80
C LEU A 13 36.67 -0.48 2.87
N LEU A 14 36.14 -1.69 3.00
CA LEU A 14 34.86 -2.12 2.44
C LEU A 14 33.71 -1.41 3.18
N LEU A 15 33.57 -0.10 2.98
CA LEU A 15 32.35 0.63 3.32
C LEU A 15 31.42 0.54 2.11
N GLY A 16 30.80 -0.63 1.93
CA GLY A 16 29.61 -0.71 1.09
C GLY A 16 28.57 0.28 1.62
N PRO A 17 27.79 0.96 0.76
CA PRO A 17 26.76 1.86 1.25
C PRO A 17 25.83 1.10 2.19
N ALA A 18 25.67 1.60 3.41
CA ALA A 18 24.66 1.07 4.33
C ALA A 18 23.30 1.45 3.76
N TRP A 19 22.65 0.52 3.05
CA TRP A 19 21.25 0.67 2.64
C TRP A 19 20.40 0.64 3.90
N SER A 20 20.15 1.80 4.50
CA SER A 20 19.25 1.91 5.65
C SER A 20 17.85 1.50 5.20
N LYS A 21 17.27 0.49 5.88
CA LYS A 21 15.88 0.11 5.64
C LYS A 21 14.99 1.32 5.91
N ALA A 22 14.09 1.62 4.97
CA ALA A 22 13.14 2.72 5.13
C ALA A 22 12.36 2.55 6.45
N SER A 23 12.21 3.64 7.19
CA SER A 23 11.45 3.61 8.46
C SER A 23 9.96 3.37 8.19
N VAL A 24 9.27 2.76 9.16
CA VAL A 24 7.81 2.54 9.10
C VAL A 24 7.06 3.85 8.85
N SER A 25 7.48 4.94 9.49
CA SER A 25 6.90 6.26 9.28
C SER A 25 7.08 6.75 7.83
N SER A 26 8.28 6.60 7.28
CA SER A 26 8.58 6.97 5.88
C SER A 26 7.72 6.17 4.90
N ILE A 27 7.55 4.86 5.13
CA ILE A 27 6.69 4.01 4.29
C ILE A 27 5.23 4.47 4.36
N ARG A 28 4.70 4.77 5.55
CA ARG A 28 3.33 5.29 5.72
C ARG A 28 3.10 6.58 4.93
N SER A 29 4.01 7.54 5.04
CA SER A 29 3.94 8.78 4.26
C SER A 29 4.01 8.52 2.75
N LYS A 30 4.88 7.59 2.34
CA LYS A 30 5.04 7.22 0.93
C LYS A 30 3.80 6.52 0.36
N ILE A 31 3.08 5.71 1.14
CA ILE A 31 1.79 5.12 0.72
C ILE A 31 0.81 6.22 0.31
N ALA A 32 0.64 7.26 1.13
CA ALA A 32 -0.24 8.38 0.81
C ALA A 32 0.23 9.16 -0.42
N GLN A 33 1.53 9.40 -0.55
CA GLN A 33 2.11 10.09 -1.69
C GLN A 33 1.88 9.32 -3.00
N VAL A 34 2.22 8.02 -3.02
CA VAL A 34 2.04 7.17 -4.20
C VAL A 34 0.56 7.11 -4.57
N ALA A 35 -0.35 6.96 -3.60
CA ALA A 35 -1.79 6.98 -3.85
C ALA A 35 -2.23 8.28 -4.56
N ASN A 36 -1.80 9.45 -4.06
CA ASN A 36 -2.09 10.74 -4.69
C ASN A 36 -1.57 10.81 -6.13
N ASN A 37 -0.37 10.27 -6.39
CA ASN A 37 0.22 10.26 -7.73
C ASN A 37 -0.52 9.36 -8.73
N LYS A 38 -1.39 8.44 -8.26
CA LYS A 38 -2.20 7.59 -9.13
C LYS A 38 -3.56 8.20 -9.48
N VAL A 39 -3.95 9.34 -8.90
CA VAL A 39 -5.25 9.97 -9.20
C VAL A 39 -5.38 10.25 -10.69
N GLY A 40 -6.53 9.89 -11.27
CA GLY A 40 -6.79 9.98 -12.71
C GLY A 40 -6.33 8.76 -13.52
N SER A 41 -5.50 7.88 -12.96
CA SER A 41 -5.09 6.63 -13.64
C SER A 41 -6.29 5.74 -13.94
N THR A 42 -6.33 5.17 -15.13
CA THR A 42 -7.33 4.17 -15.53
C THR A 42 -6.86 2.74 -15.28
N HIS A 43 -5.61 2.52 -14.85
CA HIS A 43 -5.01 1.19 -14.79
C HIS A 43 -5.78 0.19 -13.90
N TRP A 44 -6.33 0.65 -12.78
CA TRP A 44 -7.16 -0.17 -11.88
C TRP A 44 -8.66 0.11 -12.00
N SER A 45 -9.11 0.73 -13.10
CA SER A 45 -10.53 0.94 -13.31
C SER A 45 -11.26 -0.38 -13.56
N TYR A 46 -12.57 -0.38 -13.38
CA TYR A 46 -13.42 -1.53 -13.72
C TYR A 46 -13.26 -1.93 -15.19
N ALA A 47 -13.18 -0.95 -16.09
CA ALA A 47 -13.03 -1.15 -17.53
C ALA A 47 -11.63 -1.63 -17.96
N SER A 48 -10.60 -1.40 -17.15
CA SER A 48 -9.23 -1.81 -17.48
C SER A 48 -9.08 -3.33 -17.56
N SER A 49 -8.28 -3.80 -18.53
CA SER A 49 -7.89 -5.21 -18.67
C SER A 49 -6.79 -5.65 -17.71
N CYS A 50 -6.24 -4.76 -16.86
CA CYS A 50 -5.22 -5.13 -15.89
C CYS A 50 -5.67 -6.31 -15.02
N CYS A 51 -4.67 -7.08 -14.58
CA CYS A 51 -4.76 -7.89 -13.40
C CYS A 51 -5.65 -9.13 -13.67
N HIS A 52 -6.95 -9.07 -13.34
CA HIS A 52 -7.91 -10.15 -13.61
C HIS A 52 -8.84 -9.85 -14.79
N GLY A 53 -8.49 -8.89 -15.65
CA GLY A 53 -9.26 -8.54 -16.82
C GLY A 53 -10.32 -7.46 -16.61
N ALA A 54 -10.96 -7.07 -17.71
CA ALA A 54 -12.01 -6.05 -17.73
C ALA A 54 -13.27 -6.52 -17.00
N ASN A 55 -14.11 -5.56 -16.61
CA ASN A 55 -15.36 -5.77 -15.91
C ASN A 55 -15.20 -6.44 -14.53
N THR A 56 -14.11 -6.11 -13.83
CA THR A 56 -13.84 -6.59 -12.47
C THR A 56 -13.42 -5.43 -11.58
N ASN A 57 -13.86 -5.46 -10.32
CA ASN A 57 -13.42 -4.50 -9.31
C ASN A 57 -11.96 -4.75 -8.94
N LYS A 58 -11.13 -3.70 -8.96
CA LYS A 58 -9.68 -3.78 -8.72
C LYS A 58 -9.21 -2.90 -7.55
N CYS A 59 -10.12 -2.51 -6.65
CA CYS A 59 -9.80 -1.66 -5.51
C CYS A 59 -8.73 -2.28 -4.58
N ASN A 60 -8.76 -3.60 -4.39
CA ASN A 60 -7.75 -4.31 -3.61
C ASN A 60 -6.39 -4.40 -4.33
N TYR A 61 -6.38 -4.48 -5.66
CA TYR A 61 -5.15 -4.41 -6.47
C TYR A 61 -4.51 -3.04 -6.39
N PHE A 62 -5.33 -1.97 -6.52
CA PHE A 62 -4.86 -0.61 -6.35
C PHE A 62 -4.14 -0.42 -5.01
N VAL A 63 -4.78 -0.83 -3.91
CA VAL A 63 -4.18 -0.76 -2.57
C VAL A 63 -2.90 -1.56 -2.47
N TYR A 64 -2.88 -2.77 -3.02
CA TYR A 64 -1.72 -3.65 -3.00
C TYR A 64 -0.53 -3.05 -3.76
N ASP A 65 -0.74 -2.60 -4.99
CA ASP A 65 0.32 -2.06 -5.84
C ASP A 65 0.88 -0.76 -5.26
N VAL A 66 0.01 0.13 -4.77
CA VAL A 66 0.46 1.36 -4.08
C VAL A 66 1.28 1.04 -2.84
N GLY A 67 0.85 0.08 -2.02
CA GLY A 67 1.60 -0.34 -0.85
C GLY A 67 2.95 -0.94 -1.20
N LYS A 68 3.00 -1.80 -2.23
CA LYS A 68 4.25 -2.38 -2.76
C LYS A 68 5.21 -1.33 -3.29
N GLU A 69 4.73 -0.38 -4.09
CA GLU A 69 5.52 0.74 -4.63
C GLU A 69 6.05 1.66 -3.52
N ALA A 70 5.29 1.81 -2.43
CA ALA A 70 5.73 2.52 -1.23
C ALA A 70 6.74 1.73 -0.37
N GLY A 71 6.99 0.45 -0.68
CA GLY A 71 7.91 -0.41 0.05
C GLY A 71 7.28 -1.16 1.23
N ALA A 72 5.96 -1.12 1.38
CA ALA A 72 5.26 -1.88 2.41
C ALA A 72 5.21 -3.38 2.09
N LYS A 73 5.25 -4.19 3.15
CA LYS A 73 4.91 -5.61 3.04
C LYS A 73 3.39 -5.74 3.01
N MET A 74 2.87 -6.21 1.87
CA MET A 74 1.43 -6.32 1.64
C MET A 74 0.92 -7.73 1.90
N PRO A 75 -0.23 -7.88 2.60
CA PRO A 75 -0.83 -9.19 2.80
C PRO A 75 -1.37 -9.74 1.47
N THR A 76 -1.17 -11.03 1.27
CA THR A 76 -1.65 -11.79 0.10
C THR A 76 -2.60 -12.90 0.54
N ARG A 77 -3.38 -13.42 -0.40
CA ARG A 77 -4.11 -14.68 -0.22
C ARG A 77 -3.10 -15.82 -0.07
N TYR A 78 -3.50 -16.90 0.61
CA TYR A 78 -2.75 -18.16 0.78
C TYR A 78 -1.23 -18.00 1.00
N PHE A 79 -0.80 -17.36 2.09
CA PHE A 79 0.60 -17.27 2.53
C PHE A 79 1.63 -16.93 1.42
N GLY A 80 1.27 -16.08 0.45
CA GLY A 80 2.16 -15.69 -0.65
C GLY A 80 1.66 -16.05 -2.06
N PHE A 81 0.68 -16.93 -2.18
CA PHE A 81 0.14 -17.40 -3.46
C PHE A 81 -1.29 -16.90 -3.69
N GLY A 82 -1.60 -16.34 -4.88
CA GLY A 82 -2.98 -15.99 -5.25
C GLY A 82 -3.38 -14.51 -5.12
N GLY A 83 -2.41 -13.60 -5.08
CA GLY A 83 -2.65 -12.15 -5.21
C GLY A 83 -3.08 -11.44 -3.92
N PRO A 84 -3.53 -10.18 -4.01
CA PRO A 84 -3.88 -9.37 -2.85
C PRO A 84 -5.10 -9.89 -2.10
N VAL A 85 -5.11 -9.72 -0.77
CA VAL A 85 -6.32 -9.96 0.04
C VAL A 85 -7.52 -9.16 -0.50
N GLY A 86 -8.73 -9.67 -0.30
CA GLY A 86 -9.95 -9.02 -0.78
C GLY A 86 -10.29 -7.72 -0.04
N ALA A 87 -11.29 -6.98 -0.53
CA ALA A 87 -11.85 -5.86 0.21
C ALA A 87 -12.75 -6.33 1.38
N GLY A 88 -13.39 -7.49 1.28
CA GLY A 88 -14.34 -8.03 2.26
C GLY A 88 -13.82 -9.24 3.04
N ALA A 89 -14.52 -10.38 2.93
CA ALA A 89 -14.19 -11.63 3.63
C ALA A 89 -12.72 -12.03 3.42
N GLY A 90 -12.01 -12.33 4.52
CA GLY A 90 -10.59 -12.69 4.50
C GLY A 90 -9.63 -11.54 4.11
N GLY A 91 -10.10 -10.29 4.06
CA GLY A 91 -9.27 -9.14 3.71
C GLY A 91 -9.61 -7.87 4.48
N TRP A 92 -9.39 -6.71 3.87
CA TRP A 92 -9.33 -5.43 4.61
C TRP A 92 -10.59 -5.11 5.43
N GLY A 93 -11.79 -5.45 4.96
CA GLY A 93 -13.04 -5.16 5.67
C GLY A 93 -13.41 -6.14 6.78
N LYS A 94 -12.95 -7.40 6.72
CA LYS A 94 -13.41 -8.46 7.65
C LYS A 94 -12.31 -9.26 8.34
N ALA A 95 -11.05 -9.14 7.95
CA ALA A 95 -9.96 -9.89 8.57
C ALA A 95 -9.83 -9.55 10.07
N SER A 96 -9.57 -10.56 10.90
CA SER A 96 -9.21 -10.37 12.31
C SER A 96 -7.79 -9.82 12.43
N SER A 97 -6.87 -10.31 11.59
CA SER A 97 -5.47 -9.89 11.52
C SER A 97 -4.97 -9.85 10.07
N LEU A 98 -3.98 -9.00 9.81
CA LEU A 98 -3.24 -8.92 8.55
C LEU A 98 -1.76 -8.68 8.89
N ASN A 99 -0.86 -9.55 8.43
CA ASN A 99 0.56 -9.46 8.76
C ASN A 99 1.13 -8.08 8.43
N TYR A 100 1.89 -7.48 9.35
CA TYR A 100 2.49 -6.13 9.24
C TYR A 100 1.48 -4.97 9.26
N TRP A 101 0.19 -5.22 9.50
CA TRP A 101 -0.85 -4.20 9.55
C TRP A 101 -1.67 -4.34 10.84
N SER A 102 -2.03 -3.22 11.45
CA SER A 102 -2.87 -3.22 12.66
C SER A 102 -4.10 -2.36 12.45
N LYS A 103 -5.24 -2.80 12.98
CA LYS A 103 -6.44 -1.98 13.04
C LYS A 103 -6.22 -0.77 13.94
N VAL A 104 -6.72 0.39 13.53
CA VAL A 104 -6.61 1.64 14.30
C VAL A 104 -7.96 2.34 14.36
N SER A 105 -8.22 3.05 15.46
CA SER A 105 -9.45 3.84 15.67
C SER A 105 -9.33 5.27 15.14
N SER A 106 -8.12 5.84 15.15
CA SER A 106 -7.83 7.17 14.60
C SER A 106 -7.04 7.05 13.31
N ARG A 107 -7.61 7.57 12.22
CA ARG A 107 -7.05 7.51 10.86
C ARG A 107 -5.90 8.52 10.67
N GLN A 108 -4.87 8.10 9.95
CA GLN A 108 -3.72 8.91 9.52
C GLN A 108 -3.43 8.67 8.04
N ALA A 109 -2.81 9.65 7.39
CA ALA A 109 -2.41 9.52 5.99
C ALA A 109 -1.53 8.26 5.81
N GLY A 110 -1.87 7.44 4.81
CA GLY A 110 -1.22 6.17 4.52
C GLY A 110 -1.96 4.96 5.09
N ASP A 111 -2.98 5.15 5.93
CA ASP A 111 -3.84 4.06 6.38
C ASP A 111 -4.70 3.52 5.23
N ILE A 112 -4.89 2.21 5.19
CA ILE A 112 -5.87 1.56 4.32
C ILE A 112 -7.24 1.66 4.99
N VAL A 113 -8.26 2.08 4.24
CA VAL A 113 -9.64 2.13 4.71
C VAL A 113 -10.49 1.14 3.92
N ALA A 114 -11.31 0.37 4.61
CA ALA A 114 -12.30 -0.51 4.02
C ALA A 114 -13.68 -0.25 4.63
N GLY A 115 -14.72 -0.52 3.86
CA GLY A 115 -16.10 -0.42 4.31
C GLY A 115 -17.04 -1.18 3.39
N HIS A 116 -18.25 -1.39 3.88
CA HIS A 116 -19.32 -2.12 3.21
C HIS A 116 -20.43 -1.17 2.75
N LYS A 117 -20.87 -1.28 1.50
CA LYS A 117 -22.03 -0.53 0.97
C LYS A 117 -22.77 -1.39 -0.05
N SER A 118 -24.09 -1.47 0.09
CA SER A 118 -24.97 -2.18 -0.85
C SER A 118 -24.52 -3.62 -1.15
N GLY A 119 -24.16 -4.39 -0.11
CA GLY A 119 -23.77 -5.80 -0.25
C GLY A 119 -22.32 -6.02 -0.69
N THR A 120 -21.55 -4.95 -0.99
CA THR A 120 -20.19 -5.05 -1.51
C THR A 120 -19.20 -4.30 -0.64
N TYR A 121 -18.00 -4.87 -0.45
CA TYR A 121 -16.91 -4.18 0.21
C TYR A 121 -16.08 -3.38 -0.79
N HIS A 122 -15.65 -2.19 -0.36
CA HIS A 122 -14.70 -1.36 -1.08
C HIS A 122 -13.49 -1.07 -0.20
N VAL A 123 -12.37 -0.75 -0.84
CA VAL A 123 -11.13 -0.40 -0.15
C VAL A 123 -10.41 0.75 -0.84
N GLY A 124 -9.77 1.60 -0.05
CA GLY A 124 -8.98 2.73 -0.52
C GLY A 124 -7.87 3.10 0.45
N ILE A 125 -7.23 4.23 0.18
CA ILE A 125 -6.12 4.76 0.97
C ILE A 125 -6.53 6.13 1.49
N TYR A 126 -6.50 6.30 2.82
CA TYR A 126 -6.70 7.59 3.44
C TYR A 126 -5.46 8.46 3.23
N VAL A 127 -5.63 9.64 2.63
CA VAL A 127 -4.50 10.51 2.24
C VAL A 127 -4.46 11.84 3.00
N GLY A 128 -5.18 11.93 4.13
CA GLY A 128 -5.27 13.16 4.94
C GLY A 128 -6.44 14.06 4.54
N SER A 129 -6.70 15.09 5.34
CA SER A 129 -7.77 16.08 5.12
C SER A 129 -9.14 15.48 4.78
N ASN A 130 -9.48 14.33 5.39
CA ASN A 130 -10.72 13.60 5.14
C ASN A 130 -10.90 13.09 3.69
N MET A 131 -9.80 12.98 2.93
CA MET A 131 -9.78 12.49 1.56
C MET A 131 -9.35 11.02 1.51
N VAL A 132 -10.00 10.26 0.64
CA VAL A 132 -9.65 8.88 0.32
C VAL A 132 -9.39 8.76 -1.17
N VAL A 133 -8.31 8.08 -1.53
CA VAL A 133 -8.01 7.70 -2.91
C VAL A 133 -8.39 6.23 -3.10
N SER A 134 -9.16 5.91 -4.14
CA SER A 134 -9.51 4.53 -4.46
C SER A 134 -9.85 4.35 -5.94
N ALA A 135 -9.79 3.10 -6.40
CA ALA A 135 -10.29 2.74 -7.72
C ALA A 135 -11.81 2.87 -7.79
N ASN A 136 -12.33 3.40 -8.88
CA ASN A 136 -13.74 3.42 -9.22
C ASN A 136 -13.95 2.81 -10.62
N SER A 137 -15.16 2.93 -11.17
CA SER A 137 -15.50 2.33 -12.46
C SER A 137 -14.67 2.88 -13.63
N GLN A 138 -14.25 4.15 -13.55
CA GLN A 138 -13.62 4.89 -14.64
C GLN A 138 -12.13 5.10 -14.42
N ASN A 139 -11.71 5.41 -13.19
CA ASN A 139 -10.33 5.78 -12.86
C ASN A 139 -10.02 5.60 -11.36
N ILE A 140 -8.85 6.07 -10.94
CA ILE A 140 -8.54 6.33 -9.54
C ILE A 140 -9.08 7.71 -9.16
N GLY A 141 -10.07 7.74 -8.27
CA GLY A 141 -10.67 8.98 -7.77
C GLY A 141 -10.13 9.37 -6.39
N LYS A 142 -10.17 10.66 -6.08
CA LYS A 142 -9.85 11.22 -4.77
C LYS A 142 -11.07 11.97 -4.24
N ASN A 143 -11.71 11.42 -3.23
CA ASN A 143 -13.03 11.89 -2.77
C ASN A 143 -13.01 12.20 -1.28
N ALA A 144 -13.55 13.36 -0.92
CA ALA A 144 -13.88 13.67 0.46
C ALA A 144 -15.03 12.77 0.92
N ASN A 145 -15.03 12.36 2.18
CA ASN A 145 -16.16 11.66 2.81
C ASN A 145 -16.61 10.35 2.12
N MET A 146 -15.81 9.78 1.21
CA MET A 146 -16.22 8.62 0.42
C MET A 146 -16.75 7.47 1.27
N PHE A 147 -16.05 7.20 2.37
CA PHE A 147 -16.38 6.13 3.31
C PHE A 147 -17.23 6.61 4.50
N THR A 148 -17.47 7.90 4.66
CA THR A 148 -18.38 8.40 5.72
C THR A 148 -19.81 8.60 5.23
N GLN A 149 -20.06 8.48 3.92
CA GLN A 149 -21.40 8.61 3.33
C GLN A 149 -21.97 7.24 2.87
N GLY A 150 -22.67 6.59 3.78
CA GLY A 150 -23.44 5.37 3.49
C GLY A 150 -22.61 4.09 3.41
N TYR A 151 -21.35 4.12 3.86
CA TYR A 151 -20.59 2.91 4.15
C TYR A 151 -20.76 2.51 5.62
N GLN A 152 -20.85 1.20 5.83
CA GLN A 152 -20.92 0.53 7.13
C GLN A 152 -19.60 -0.20 7.39
N ASP A 153 -19.40 -0.69 8.62
CA ASP A 153 -18.24 -1.50 9.02
C ASP A 153 -16.89 -0.88 8.66
N LEU A 154 -16.73 0.41 8.96
CA LEU A 154 -15.50 1.12 8.63
C LEU A 154 -14.33 0.60 9.45
N VAL A 155 -13.29 0.13 8.75
CA VAL A 155 -12.05 -0.34 9.36
C VAL A 155 -10.88 0.39 8.73
N TYR A 156 -9.97 0.87 9.59
CA TYR A 156 -8.71 1.48 9.19
C TYR A 156 -7.54 0.57 9.58
N TRP A 157 -6.58 0.38 8.67
CA TRP A 157 -5.39 -0.41 8.89
C TRP A 157 -4.15 0.43 8.70
N ARG A 158 -3.24 0.36 9.67
CA ARG A 158 -1.97 1.06 9.67
C ARG A 158 -0.81 0.09 9.56
N TYR A 159 0.10 0.35 8.62
CA TYR A 159 1.32 -0.44 8.43
C TYR A 159 2.25 -0.36 9.64
N GLN A 160 2.84 -1.46 10.10
CA GLN A 160 3.69 -1.54 11.29
C GLN A 160 5.13 -2.00 11.02
N GLY A 161 5.45 -2.53 9.83
CA GLY A 161 6.79 -3.02 9.50
C GLY A 161 6.93 -4.53 9.47
#